data_AF-A0A5C1E692-F1
#
_entry.id   AF-A0A5C1E692-F1
#
_cell.length_a   1.000
_cell.length_b   1.000
_cell.length_c   1.000
_cell.angle_alpha   90.00
_cell.angle_beta   90.00
_cell.angle_gamma   90.00
#
_symmetry.space_group_name_H-M   'P 1'
#
loop_
_entity.id
_entity.type
_entity.pdbx_description
1 polymer ?
#
loop_
_entity_poly.entity_id
_entity_poly.type
_entity_poly.pdbx_seq_one_letter_code
_entity_poly.pdbx_strand_id
1 'polypeptide(L)'
;MDRIADSAVDVGGVEKGMQGMHSKMHSAAATLPGEGAAVFSHETLMDVVHDPVPLNLRLRRLHALVQERYDFIERIAVVSYEAQTDRLKTFVHSSGGDEPLSFYESRLAASSSLSQIAATRKPRVVQDLGVAYGRRSGEHSLRIRGTGYAASYTMPVMNHGTLAGFLFFNSRTPWVFTTPVLDYLNLVGHVLSLMVVNELVCVGTLLSAVRTITHIAQCRDFETGSHLERMAHYSRVIALAVAPQRQRDDAFVEHVFRFAPLHDIGKIAVPDDLLQKPGRLTDEEFKAIQAHTVKGVEIIDTMLDQFGLSGVPHTDMLRNIALHHHETPDGLGYPHGLAGEDIPLEARICAVADVFDALTSKRPYKDAWSNEQAFELLQRQAGPKFDPDCVAALLAQREEVARIQAEFGEDRLG
;
A
#
# COMPACT_ATOMS: atom_id res chain seq x y z
N MET A 1 -37.36 45.40 69.51
CA MET A 1 -36.24 46.33 69.24
C MET A 1 -35.44 45.68 68.14
N ASP A 2 -35.41 46.12 66.88
CA ASP A 2 -35.94 47.27 66.16
C ASP A 2 -35.95 46.84 64.67
N ARG A 3 -37.07 47.00 63.95
CA ARG A 3 -37.35 48.06 62.94
C ARG A 3 -36.48 47.94 61.66
N ILE A 4 -37.06 47.59 60.49
CA ILE A 4 -37.74 48.46 59.47
C ILE A 4 -36.70 49.37 58.77
N ALA A 5 -36.59 49.61 57.47
CA ALA A 5 -37.24 49.31 56.17
C ALA A 5 -36.18 49.61 55.06
N ASP A 6 -36.25 49.14 53.82
CA ASP A 6 -37.04 49.67 52.68
C ASP A 6 -36.97 48.63 51.53
N SER A 7 -38.07 48.15 50.93
CA SER A 7 -38.91 48.75 49.87
C SER A 7 -38.10 49.16 48.62
N ALA A 8 -38.28 48.59 47.42
CA ALA A 8 -39.50 48.63 46.61
C ALA A 8 -39.66 47.45 45.63
N VAL A 9 -40.91 47.31 45.17
CA VAL A 9 -41.56 46.31 44.30
C VAL A 9 -41.36 46.68 42.81
N ASP A 10 -41.17 45.72 41.88
CA ASP A 10 -42.17 45.44 40.83
C ASP A 10 -41.94 44.18 39.96
N VAL A 11 -43.09 43.66 39.51
CA VAL A 11 -43.48 42.52 38.64
C VAL A 11 -42.46 41.71 37.83
N GLY A 12 -42.65 40.39 37.89
CA GLY A 12 -43.17 39.67 36.71
C GLY A 12 -42.28 38.62 36.04
N GLY A 13 -42.72 37.36 36.11
CA GLY A 13 -42.71 36.45 34.95
C GLY A 13 -41.44 35.64 34.70
N VAL A 14 -41.45 34.41 35.20
CA VAL A 14 -41.05 33.15 34.54
C VAL A 14 -40.40 33.31 33.16
N GLU A 15 -39.10 33.02 33.01
CA GLU A 15 -38.56 32.17 31.93
C GLU A 15 -37.03 31.97 31.99
N LYS A 16 -36.63 30.76 31.58
CA LYS A 16 -35.36 30.36 30.93
C LYS A 16 -34.13 30.04 31.78
N GLY A 17 -34.10 28.77 32.20
CA GLY A 17 -32.90 27.94 32.13
C GLY A 17 -32.70 27.33 30.74
N MET A 18 -31.49 26.80 30.53
CA MET A 18 -30.96 26.06 29.36
C MET A 18 -30.37 26.89 28.20
N GLN A 19 -29.11 27.27 28.41
CA GLN A 19 -28.08 27.33 27.37
C GLN A 19 -27.66 25.90 26.97
N GLY A 20 -27.42 25.68 25.67
CA GLY A 20 -26.51 24.63 25.20
C GLY A 20 -27.08 23.59 24.23
N MET A 21 -27.62 24.00 23.08
CA MET A 21 -27.76 23.13 21.92
C MET A 21 -27.37 23.91 20.66
N HIS A 22 -26.14 23.70 20.18
CA HIS A 22 -25.69 24.19 18.89
C HIS A 22 -26.33 23.35 17.78
N SER A 23 -27.54 23.74 17.39
CA SER A 23 -28.17 23.36 16.13
C SER A 23 -27.43 24.07 14.99
N LYS A 24 -26.61 23.34 14.21
CA LYS A 24 -26.25 23.79 12.85
C LYS A 24 -27.50 23.62 11.98
N MET A 25 -28.28 24.69 11.86
CA MET A 25 -29.40 24.74 10.91
C MET A 25 -28.85 24.65 9.48
N HIS A 26 -29.32 23.66 8.73
CA HIS A 26 -29.17 23.59 7.29
C HIS A 26 -30.00 24.72 6.64
N SER A 27 -29.32 25.66 5.99
CA SER A 27 -29.96 26.64 5.11
C SER A 27 -29.89 26.11 3.68
N ALA A 28 -31.02 25.67 3.14
CA ALA A 28 -31.19 25.53 1.70
C ALA A 28 -31.32 26.94 1.12
N ALA A 29 -30.45 27.29 0.16
CA ALA A 29 -30.52 28.58 -0.53
C ALA A 29 -31.82 28.66 -1.35
N ALA A 30 -32.82 29.38 -0.84
CA ALA A 30 -33.94 29.83 -1.64
C ALA A 30 -33.47 31.05 -2.44
N THR A 31 -33.15 30.87 -3.72
CA THR A 31 -32.88 32.00 -4.63
C THR A 31 -34.18 32.68 -5.01
N LEU A 32 -34.29 33.98 -4.72
CA LEU A 32 -35.32 34.86 -5.28
C LEU A 32 -35.09 35.07 -6.79
N PRO A 33 -36.13 35.35 -7.58
CA PRO A 33 -35.98 35.50 -9.03
C PRO A 33 -35.29 36.85 -9.34
N GLY A 34 -34.01 36.81 -9.73
CA GLY A 34 -33.29 37.98 -10.22
C GLY A 34 -31.79 38.04 -9.93
N GLU A 35 -31.24 37.20 -9.05
CA GLU A 35 -29.81 37.18 -8.73
C GLU A 35 -29.10 35.97 -9.37
N GLY A 36 -27.91 36.20 -9.94
CA GLY A 36 -27.09 35.18 -10.57
C GLY A 36 -26.88 33.97 -9.67
N ALA A 37 -26.87 32.78 -10.27
CA ALA A 37 -26.82 31.51 -9.56
C ALA A 37 -25.74 31.51 -8.46
N ALA A 38 -26.15 31.33 -7.20
CA ALA A 38 -25.23 31.16 -6.08
C ALA A 38 -24.50 29.82 -6.25
N VAL A 39 -23.17 29.84 -6.21
CA VAL A 39 -22.35 28.63 -6.22
C VAL A 39 -22.52 27.93 -4.87
N PHE A 40 -23.04 26.70 -4.88
CA PHE A 40 -23.17 25.87 -3.69
C PHE A 40 -21.79 25.37 -3.26
N SER A 41 -21.26 25.89 -2.14
CA SER A 41 -19.95 25.48 -1.60
C SER A 41 -20.14 24.53 -0.40
N HIS A 42 -20.06 23.24 -0.64
CA HIS A 42 -19.96 22.21 0.40
C HIS A 42 -18.96 21.15 -0.09
N GLU A 43 -18.14 20.58 0.80
CA GLU A 43 -17.26 19.47 0.43
C GLU A 43 -18.15 18.28 0.05
N THR A 44 -18.24 18.03 -1.24
CA THR A 44 -19.02 16.93 -1.78
C THR A 44 -18.17 15.68 -1.80
N LEU A 45 -18.85 14.54 -1.88
CA LEU A 45 -18.20 13.26 -2.14
C LEU A 45 -17.35 13.30 -3.42
N MET A 46 -17.72 14.12 -4.42
CA MET A 46 -16.95 14.28 -5.66
C MET A 46 -15.70 15.13 -5.48
N ASP A 47 -15.72 16.14 -4.60
CA ASP A 47 -14.53 16.92 -4.28
C ASP A 47 -13.44 16.02 -3.66
N VAL A 48 -13.85 15.08 -2.80
CA VAL A 48 -12.93 14.09 -2.22
C VAL A 48 -12.40 13.11 -3.27
N VAL A 49 -13.23 12.69 -4.23
CA VAL A 49 -12.82 11.77 -5.31
C VAL A 49 -11.75 12.38 -6.21
N HIS A 50 -11.92 13.67 -6.56
CA HIS A 50 -11.08 14.38 -7.52
C HIS A 50 -9.86 15.08 -6.90
N ASP A 51 -9.76 15.11 -5.56
CA ASP A 51 -8.62 15.72 -4.88
C ASP A 51 -7.30 15.03 -5.28
N PRO A 52 -6.25 15.75 -5.73
CA PRO A 52 -4.95 15.19 -6.10
C PRO A 52 -4.12 14.79 -4.87
N VAL A 53 -4.72 14.08 -3.91
CA VAL A 53 -4.06 13.56 -2.71
C VAL A 53 -4.09 12.03 -2.67
N PRO A 54 -3.14 11.39 -1.96
CA PRO A 54 -3.07 9.93 -1.87
C PRO A 54 -4.38 9.29 -1.40
N LEU A 55 -4.62 8.05 -1.86
CA LEU A 55 -5.87 7.32 -1.60
C LEU A 55 -6.22 7.23 -0.10
N ASN A 56 -5.23 7.06 0.78
CA ASN A 56 -5.45 6.99 2.22
C ASN A 56 -6.00 8.31 2.82
N LEU A 57 -5.60 9.46 2.27
CA LEU A 57 -6.13 10.75 2.71
C LEU A 57 -7.54 10.96 2.17
N ARG A 58 -7.79 10.63 0.90
CA ARG A 58 -9.14 10.67 0.32
C ARG A 58 -10.10 9.74 1.07
N LEU A 59 -9.66 8.53 1.41
CA LEU A 59 -10.44 7.59 2.22
C LEU A 59 -10.77 8.17 3.60
N ARG A 60 -9.81 8.82 4.28
CA ARG A 60 -10.05 9.45 5.59
C ARG A 60 -11.09 10.58 5.51
N ARG A 61 -11.04 11.42 4.49
CA ARG A 61 -12.03 12.49 4.30
C ARG A 61 -13.41 11.94 3.99
N LEU A 62 -13.50 10.94 3.10
CA LEU A 62 -14.77 10.29 2.79
C LEU A 62 -15.34 9.56 4.01
N HIS A 63 -14.49 8.95 4.85
CA HIS A 63 -14.91 8.37 6.11
C HIS A 63 -15.46 9.43 7.07
N ALA A 64 -14.85 10.61 7.16
CA ALA A 64 -15.37 11.72 7.95
C ALA A 64 -16.78 12.16 7.47
N LEU A 65 -16.99 12.26 6.16
CA LEU A 65 -18.32 12.56 5.59
C LEU A 65 -19.37 11.48 5.92
N VAL A 66 -18.97 10.20 5.95
CA VAL A 66 -19.85 9.12 6.41
C VAL A 66 -20.20 9.30 7.88
N GLN A 67 -19.24 9.68 8.71
CA GLN A 67 -19.42 9.87 10.15
C GLN A 67 -20.28 11.10 10.50
N GLU A 68 -20.33 12.12 9.64
CA GLU A 68 -21.28 13.24 9.81
C GLU A 68 -22.74 12.76 9.78
N ARG A 69 -23.02 11.67 9.07
CA ARG A 69 -24.37 11.08 8.96
C ARG A 69 -24.57 9.87 9.88
N TYR A 70 -23.54 9.03 10.01
CA TYR A 70 -23.56 7.78 10.77
C TYR A 70 -22.24 7.62 11.52
N ASP A 71 -22.14 8.30 12.67
CA ASP A 71 -20.97 8.31 13.56
C ASP A 71 -20.54 6.92 14.05
N PHE A 72 -21.47 5.97 14.11
CA PHE A 72 -21.21 4.57 14.47
C PHE A 72 -20.45 3.78 13.40
N ILE A 73 -20.22 4.34 12.20
CA ILE A 73 -19.29 3.76 11.22
C ILE A 73 -17.89 4.22 11.61
N GLU A 74 -17.15 3.33 12.28
CA GLU A 74 -15.89 3.68 12.94
C GLU A 74 -14.67 3.16 12.18
N ARG A 75 -14.88 2.33 11.17
CA ARG A 75 -13.81 1.85 10.30
C ARG A 75 -14.29 1.55 8.90
N ILE A 76 -13.58 2.13 7.94
CA ILE A 76 -13.64 1.74 6.53
C ILE A 76 -12.31 1.09 6.14
N ALA A 77 -12.34 -0.10 5.55
CA ALA A 77 -11.13 -0.77 5.10
C ALA A 77 -11.31 -1.41 3.74
N VAL A 78 -10.24 -1.36 2.96
CA VAL A 78 -10.13 -1.93 1.62
C VAL A 78 -9.12 -3.06 1.68
N VAL A 79 -9.51 -4.21 1.15
CA VAL A 79 -8.65 -5.39 1.00
C VAL A 79 -8.52 -5.66 -0.50
N SER A 80 -7.30 -5.70 -1.02
CA SER A 80 -7.04 -6.08 -2.42
C SER A 80 -6.96 -7.60 -2.56
N TYR A 81 -7.34 -8.11 -3.73
CA TYR A 81 -7.27 -9.53 -4.08
C TYR A 81 -6.29 -9.75 -5.23
N GLU A 82 -5.38 -10.70 -5.06
CA GLU A 82 -4.45 -11.16 -6.08
C GLU A 82 -4.85 -12.56 -6.55
N ALA A 83 -5.43 -12.64 -7.74
CA ALA A 83 -5.98 -13.89 -8.26
C ALA A 83 -4.94 -14.98 -8.51
N GLN A 84 -3.69 -14.60 -8.85
CA GLN A 84 -2.62 -15.55 -9.15
C GLN A 84 -2.20 -16.37 -7.93
N THR A 85 -2.20 -15.75 -6.74
CA THR A 85 -1.73 -16.34 -5.48
C THR A 85 -2.87 -16.68 -4.51
N ASP A 86 -4.11 -16.38 -4.90
CA ASP A 86 -5.33 -16.40 -4.08
C ASP A 86 -5.22 -15.53 -2.80
N ARG A 87 -4.36 -14.51 -2.78
CA ARG A 87 -4.08 -13.71 -1.58
C ARG A 87 -4.99 -12.49 -1.46
N LEU A 88 -5.49 -12.29 -0.25
CA LEU A 88 -6.15 -11.08 0.23
C LEU A 88 -5.19 -10.31 1.13
N LYS A 89 -5.00 -9.03 0.83
CA LYS A 89 -4.09 -8.14 1.56
C LYS A 89 -4.84 -6.87 1.97
N THR A 90 -4.64 -6.41 3.20
CA THR A 90 -5.12 -5.07 3.59
C THR A 90 -4.41 -4.05 2.70
N PHE A 91 -5.18 -3.25 1.96
CA PHE A 91 -4.63 -2.27 1.03
C PHE A 91 -4.60 -0.87 1.66
N VAL A 92 -5.74 -0.43 2.21
CA VAL A 92 -5.85 0.86 2.90
C VAL A 92 -7.01 0.83 3.87
N HIS A 93 -6.91 1.59 4.96
CA HIS A 93 -8.00 1.75 5.91
C HIS A 93 -8.05 3.15 6.51
N SER A 94 -9.22 3.50 7.05
CA SER A 94 -9.41 4.61 7.95
C SER A 94 -10.12 4.09 9.21
N SER A 95 -9.44 4.22 10.34
CA SER A 95 -9.87 3.89 11.69
C SER A 95 -9.35 4.99 12.62
N GLY A 96 -10.01 5.22 13.75
CA GLY A 96 -9.64 6.26 14.73
C GLY A 96 -8.32 6.01 15.48
N GLY A 97 -7.31 5.39 14.85
CA GLY A 97 -6.01 5.02 15.43
C GLY A 97 -5.79 3.52 15.61
N ASP A 98 -6.84 2.70 15.48
CA ASP A 98 -6.72 1.24 15.60
C ASP A 98 -6.25 0.59 14.29
N GLU A 99 -5.13 -0.13 14.32
CA GLU A 99 -4.65 -0.93 13.19
C GLU A 99 -4.77 -2.45 13.48
N PRO A 100 -5.99 -3.02 13.50
CA PRO A 100 -6.22 -4.41 13.92
C PRO A 100 -5.53 -5.47 13.05
N LEU A 101 -5.10 -5.09 11.84
CA LEU A 101 -4.73 -6.00 10.76
C LEU A 101 -3.52 -5.52 9.94
N SER A 102 -2.62 -4.71 10.52
CA SER A 102 -1.35 -4.36 9.86
C SER A 102 -0.60 -5.63 9.50
N PHE A 103 -0.10 -5.69 8.27
CA PHE A 103 0.66 -6.81 7.71
C PHE A 103 -0.10 -8.15 7.70
N TYR A 104 -1.44 -8.14 7.78
CA TYR A 104 -2.25 -9.37 7.74
C TYR A 104 -2.59 -9.79 6.30
N GLU A 105 -2.27 -11.04 5.97
CA GLU A 105 -2.67 -11.67 4.71
C GLU A 105 -3.48 -12.94 4.97
N SER A 106 -4.41 -13.25 4.05
CA SER A 106 -5.16 -14.50 4.09
C SER A 106 -5.47 -14.98 2.68
N ARG A 107 -5.76 -16.28 2.51
CA ARG A 107 -6.27 -16.80 1.24
C ARG A 107 -7.77 -16.58 1.14
N LEU A 108 -8.27 -16.19 -0.03
CA LEU A 108 -9.72 -16.06 -0.23
C LEU A 108 -10.42 -17.41 0.00
N ALA A 109 -9.84 -18.51 -0.50
CA ALA A 109 -10.35 -19.86 -0.29
C ALA A 109 -10.42 -20.28 1.19
N ALA A 110 -9.63 -19.68 2.07
CA ALA A 110 -9.69 -19.94 3.51
C ALA A 110 -10.91 -19.28 4.20
N SER A 111 -11.57 -18.35 3.53
CA SER A 111 -12.77 -17.66 4.02
C SER A 111 -13.99 -18.02 3.18
N SER A 112 -14.79 -18.97 3.69
CA SER A 112 -16.05 -19.38 3.04
C SER A 112 -16.99 -18.21 2.81
N SER A 113 -17.05 -17.28 3.77
CA SER A 113 -17.95 -16.14 3.69
C SER A 113 -17.50 -15.09 2.66
N LEU A 114 -16.20 -14.78 2.57
CA LEU A 114 -15.70 -13.88 1.52
C LEU A 114 -15.78 -14.54 0.14
N SER A 115 -15.52 -15.85 0.06
CA SER A 115 -15.70 -16.64 -1.17
C SER A 115 -17.15 -16.58 -1.68
N GLN A 116 -18.13 -16.62 -0.78
CA GLN A 116 -19.54 -16.46 -1.16
C GLN A 116 -19.85 -15.05 -1.69
N ILE A 117 -19.29 -14.01 -1.08
CA ILE A 117 -19.44 -12.62 -1.57
C ILE A 117 -18.83 -12.50 -2.97
N ALA A 118 -17.63 -13.04 -3.19
CA ALA A 118 -16.97 -13.06 -4.49
C ALA A 118 -17.81 -13.76 -5.57
N ALA A 119 -18.36 -14.93 -5.25
CA ALA A 119 -19.18 -15.72 -6.18
C ALA A 119 -20.52 -15.05 -6.50
N THR A 120 -21.21 -14.52 -5.49
CA THR A 120 -22.54 -13.93 -5.65
C THR A 120 -22.50 -12.48 -6.14
N ARG A 121 -21.37 -11.79 -5.97
CA ARG A 121 -21.19 -10.35 -6.20
C ARG A 121 -22.17 -9.48 -5.41
N LYS A 122 -22.70 -10.01 -4.30
CA LYS A 122 -23.67 -9.32 -3.45
C LYS A 122 -23.03 -8.95 -2.12
N PRO A 123 -23.33 -7.76 -1.57
CA PRO A 123 -22.87 -7.39 -0.24
C PRO A 123 -23.37 -8.34 0.84
N ARG A 124 -22.63 -8.39 1.96
CA ARG A 124 -22.98 -9.15 3.15
C ARG A 124 -23.12 -8.22 4.34
N VAL A 125 -24.18 -8.42 5.12
CA VAL A 125 -24.40 -7.74 6.41
C VAL A 125 -24.20 -8.75 7.53
N VAL A 126 -23.38 -8.38 8.51
CA VAL A 126 -23.26 -9.08 9.79
C VAL A 126 -23.61 -8.10 10.88
N GLN A 127 -24.82 -8.23 11.44
CA GLN A 127 -25.32 -7.34 12.49
C GLN A 127 -24.64 -7.56 13.84
N ASP A 128 -24.14 -8.78 14.08
CA ASP A 128 -23.46 -9.14 15.32
C ASP A 128 -22.37 -10.18 15.01
N LEU A 129 -21.11 -9.74 15.11
CA LEU A 129 -19.91 -10.56 14.90
C LEU A 129 -19.72 -11.61 16.02
N GLY A 130 -20.22 -11.35 17.22
CA GLY A 130 -20.18 -12.30 18.34
C GLY A 130 -21.09 -13.50 18.07
N VAL A 131 -22.28 -13.26 17.54
CA VAL A 131 -23.24 -14.31 17.17
C VAL A 131 -22.81 -15.03 15.89
N ALA A 132 -22.36 -14.30 14.87
CA ALA A 132 -22.08 -14.87 13.55
C ALA A 132 -20.89 -15.83 13.52
N TYR A 133 -19.88 -15.65 14.39
CA TYR A 133 -18.62 -16.42 14.32
C TYR A 133 -18.38 -17.39 15.49
N GLY A 134 -19.28 -17.45 16.49
CA GLY A 134 -19.22 -18.42 17.59
C GLY A 134 -17.82 -18.55 18.25
N ARG A 135 -17.44 -19.77 18.69
CA ARG A 135 -16.11 -20.11 19.24
C ARG A 135 -15.07 -20.52 18.18
N ARG A 136 -15.48 -20.70 16.91
CA ARG A 136 -14.61 -21.13 15.81
C ARG A 136 -14.55 -20.02 14.75
N SER A 137 -13.85 -18.96 15.10
CA SER A 137 -13.56 -17.84 14.21
C SER A 137 -12.14 -17.97 13.68
N GLY A 138 -11.95 -17.75 12.38
CA GLY A 138 -10.61 -17.59 11.80
C GLY A 138 -9.88 -16.39 12.42
N GLU A 139 -8.55 -16.38 12.32
CA GLU A 139 -7.69 -15.37 12.95
C GLU A 139 -8.10 -13.93 12.62
N HIS A 140 -8.51 -13.65 11.38
CA HIS A 140 -9.03 -12.35 10.95
C HIS A 140 -10.22 -11.86 11.82
N SER A 141 -11.22 -12.71 12.00
CA SER A 141 -12.41 -12.39 12.78
C SER A 141 -12.09 -12.22 14.27
N LEU A 142 -11.08 -12.95 14.78
CA LEU A 142 -10.59 -12.78 16.15
C LEU A 142 -9.89 -11.44 16.34
N ARG A 143 -9.02 -11.03 15.40
CA ARG A 143 -8.31 -9.74 15.46
C ARG A 143 -9.28 -8.55 15.38
N ILE A 144 -10.26 -8.59 14.46
CA ILE A 144 -11.30 -7.56 14.36
C ILE A 144 -12.17 -7.47 15.63
N ARG A 145 -12.53 -8.61 16.23
CA ARG A 145 -13.27 -8.63 17.50
C ARG A 145 -12.41 -8.17 18.68
N GLY A 146 -11.12 -8.53 18.69
CA GLY A 146 -10.16 -8.15 19.72
C GLY A 146 -9.97 -6.63 19.83
N THR A 147 -10.23 -5.89 18.75
CA THR A 147 -10.23 -4.42 18.77
C THR A 147 -11.60 -3.80 19.07
N GLY A 148 -12.65 -4.61 19.28
CA GLY A 148 -13.95 -4.16 19.78
C GLY A 148 -15.01 -3.88 18.71
N TYR A 149 -14.77 -4.19 17.43
CA TYR A 149 -15.83 -4.12 16.42
C TYR A 149 -16.87 -5.23 16.62
N ALA A 150 -18.15 -4.86 16.53
CA ALA A 150 -19.30 -5.73 16.80
C ALA A 150 -20.18 -6.01 15.58
N ALA A 151 -20.13 -5.18 14.53
CA ALA A 151 -20.88 -5.39 13.29
C ALA A 151 -20.04 -5.06 12.06
N SER A 152 -20.36 -5.69 10.92
CA SER A 152 -19.66 -5.45 9.66
C SER A 152 -20.60 -5.51 8.46
N TYR A 153 -20.46 -4.52 7.57
CA TYR A 153 -21.01 -4.53 6.23
C TYR A 153 -19.88 -4.69 5.22
N THR A 154 -19.96 -5.69 4.35
CA THR A 154 -18.89 -6.05 3.41
C THR A 154 -19.40 -6.02 1.98
N MET A 155 -18.72 -5.29 1.10
CA MET A 155 -19.03 -5.20 -0.32
C MET A 155 -17.88 -5.77 -1.17
N PRO A 156 -18.17 -6.48 -2.28
CA PRO A 156 -17.14 -6.83 -3.25
C PRO A 156 -16.75 -5.61 -4.07
N VAL A 157 -15.45 -5.43 -4.30
CA VAL A 157 -14.91 -4.43 -5.24
C VAL A 157 -14.66 -5.16 -6.56
N MET A 158 -15.39 -4.75 -7.60
CA MET A 158 -15.36 -5.41 -8.91
C MET A 158 -14.76 -4.47 -9.96
N ASN A 159 -13.92 -5.02 -10.85
CA ASN A 159 -13.40 -4.33 -12.02
C ASN A 159 -13.71 -5.16 -13.27
N HIS A 160 -14.55 -4.65 -14.18
CA HIS A 160 -14.97 -5.34 -15.41
C HIS A 160 -15.42 -6.80 -15.20
N GLY A 161 -16.11 -7.09 -14.08
CA GLY A 161 -16.60 -8.43 -13.74
C GLY A 161 -15.61 -9.32 -12.98
N THR A 162 -14.36 -8.90 -12.84
CA THR A 162 -13.32 -9.56 -12.04
C THR A 162 -13.30 -8.99 -10.63
N LEU A 163 -13.05 -9.84 -9.62
CA LEU A 163 -12.89 -9.39 -8.24
C LEU A 163 -11.55 -8.66 -8.08
N ALA A 164 -11.59 -7.40 -7.69
CA ALA A 164 -10.40 -6.63 -7.32
C ALA A 164 -10.13 -6.65 -5.81
N GLY A 165 -11.15 -6.92 -4.99
CA GLY A 165 -11.01 -6.90 -3.55
C GLY A 165 -12.34 -6.82 -2.79
N PHE A 166 -12.28 -6.36 -1.55
CA PHE A 166 -13.44 -6.14 -0.68
C PHE A 166 -13.35 -4.81 0.06
N LEU A 167 -14.50 -4.21 0.32
CA LEU A 167 -14.68 -3.03 1.15
C LEU A 167 -15.44 -3.42 2.42
N PHE A 168 -14.97 -2.96 3.57
CA PHE A 168 -15.55 -3.24 4.88
C PHE A 168 -15.91 -1.94 5.58
N PHE A 169 -17.17 -1.84 6.02
CA PHE A 169 -17.63 -0.84 6.97
C PHE A 169 -17.88 -1.54 8.30
N ASN A 170 -17.27 -1.07 9.38
CA ASN A 170 -17.38 -1.72 10.69
C ASN A 170 -17.86 -0.75 11.74
N SER A 171 -18.62 -1.28 12.70
CA SER A 171 -19.12 -0.56 13.87
C SER A 171 -18.79 -1.34 15.13
N ARG A 172 -18.50 -0.64 16.22
CA ARG A 172 -18.45 -1.22 17.58
C ARG A 172 -19.85 -1.45 18.15
N THR A 173 -20.89 -0.93 17.51
CA THR A 173 -22.28 -1.13 17.92
C THR A 173 -22.93 -2.21 17.04
N PRO A 174 -23.54 -3.25 17.64
CA PRO A 174 -24.26 -4.27 16.88
C PRO A 174 -25.63 -3.75 16.39
N TRP A 175 -26.18 -4.41 15.38
CA TRP A 175 -27.54 -4.14 14.84
C TRP A 175 -27.78 -2.75 14.23
N VAL A 176 -26.72 -2.07 13.80
CA VAL A 176 -26.80 -0.71 13.25
C VAL A 176 -27.12 -0.66 11.74
N PHE A 177 -26.92 -1.75 11.00
CA PHE A 177 -27.08 -1.76 9.53
C PHE A 177 -28.55 -1.94 9.12
N THR A 178 -29.36 -0.91 9.33
CA THR A 178 -30.74 -0.83 8.85
C THR A 178 -30.81 -0.52 7.35
N THR A 179 -31.97 -0.70 6.70
CA THR A 179 -32.11 -0.42 5.26
C THR A 179 -31.66 0.98 4.84
N PRO A 180 -32.05 2.08 5.52
CA PRO A 180 -31.56 3.42 5.15
C PRO A 180 -30.04 3.58 5.26
N VAL A 181 -29.42 2.92 6.25
CA VAL A 181 -27.96 2.91 6.41
C VAL A 181 -27.31 2.15 5.25
N LEU A 182 -27.85 0.98 4.91
CA LEU A 182 -27.36 0.14 3.82
C LEU A 182 -27.48 0.83 2.45
N ASP A 183 -28.58 1.54 2.19
CA ASP A 183 -28.78 2.28 0.93
C ASP A 183 -27.74 3.40 0.78
N TYR A 184 -27.46 4.14 1.86
CA TYR A 184 -26.43 5.16 1.87
C TYR A 184 -25.02 4.56 1.71
N LEU A 185 -24.68 3.54 2.50
CA LEU A 185 -23.37 2.89 2.42
C LEU A 185 -23.15 2.18 1.08
N ASN A 186 -24.20 1.71 0.41
CA ASN A 186 -24.10 1.19 -0.95
C ASN A 186 -23.61 2.26 -1.93
N LEU A 187 -24.24 3.45 -1.92
CA LEU A 187 -23.84 4.55 -2.78
C LEU A 187 -22.39 4.97 -2.52
N VAL A 188 -22.06 5.20 -1.25
CA VAL A 188 -20.70 5.59 -0.85
C VAL A 188 -19.70 4.47 -1.18
N GLY A 189 -20.06 3.22 -0.93
CA GLY A 189 -19.23 2.06 -1.19
C GLY A 189 -18.93 1.84 -2.66
N HIS A 190 -19.86 2.15 -3.56
CA HIS A 190 -19.61 2.12 -5.00
C HIS A 190 -18.62 3.20 -5.44
N VAL A 191 -18.72 4.42 -4.90
CA VAL A 191 -17.74 5.47 -5.22
C VAL A 191 -16.37 5.13 -4.67
N LEU A 192 -16.27 4.63 -3.44
CA LEU A 192 -15.03 4.11 -2.89
C LEU A 192 -14.46 2.97 -3.74
N SER A 193 -15.31 2.06 -4.23
CA SER A 193 -14.88 0.98 -5.11
C SER A 193 -14.27 1.52 -6.40
N LEU A 194 -14.88 2.54 -7.01
CA LEU A 194 -14.34 3.18 -8.21
C LEU A 194 -13.01 3.88 -7.94
N MET A 195 -12.88 4.60 -6.82
CA MET A 195 -11.61 5.24 -6.42
C MET A 195 -10.51 4.21 -6.23
N VAL A 196 -10.80 3.11 -5.53
CA VAL A 196 -9.85 2.02 -5.28
C VAL A 196 -9.48 1.32 -6.59
N VAL A 197 -10.46 0.99 -7.44
CA VAL A 197 -10.20 0.33 -8.73
C VAL A 197 -9.34 1.23 -9.61
N ASN A 198 -9.62 2.53 -9.66
CA ASN A 198 -8.81 3.48 -10.41
C ASN A 198 -7.35 3.46 -9.92
N GLU A 199 -7.13 3.52 -8.61
CA GLU A 199 -5.79 3.42 -8.02
C GLU A 199 -5.09 2.11 -8.40
N LEU A 200 -5.77 0.99 -8.23
CA LEU A 200 -5.24 -0.35 -8.53
C LEU A 200 -4.93 -0.52 -10.03
N VAL A 201 -5.77 0.03 -10.91
CA VAL A 201 -5.57 -0.01 -12.36
C VAL A 201 -4.41 0.88 -12.77
N CYS A 202 -4.27 2.09 -12.23
CA CYS A 202 -3.12 2.96 -12.51
C CYS A 202 -1.82 2.29 -12.09
N VAL A 203 -1.75 1.80 -10.84
CA VAL A 203 -0.57 1.07 -10.34
C VAL A 203 -0.32 -0.20 -11.15
N GLY A 204 -1.37 -0.97 -11.46
CA GLY A 204 -1.26 -2.20 -12.26
C GLY A 204 -0.79 -1.95 -13.69
N THR A 205 -1.23 -0.86 -14.31
CA THR A 205 -0.82 -0.45 -15.66
C THR A 205 0.63 -0.03 -15.67
N LEU A 206 1.06 0.80 -14.71
CA LEU A 206 2.46 1.17 -14.53
C LEU A 206 3.33 -0.07 -14.40
N LEU A 207 2.98 -0.96 -13.46
CA LEU A 207 3.74 -2.19 -13.21
C LEU A 207 3.77 -3.10 -14.43
N SER A 208 2.67 -3.21 -15.18
CA SER A 208 2.63 -4.04 -16.39
C SER A 208 3.49 -3.45 -17.50
N ALA A 209 3.44 -2.14 -17.71
CA ALA A 209 4.28 -1.45 -18.67
C ALA A 209 5.77 -1.61 -18.31
N VAL A 210 6.12 -1.42 -17.03
CA VAL A 210 7.50 -1.56 -16.61
C VAL A 210 7.94 -3.02 -16.70
N ARG A 211 7.16 -3.99 -16.22
CA ARG A 211 7.46 -5.43 -16.37
C ARG A 211 7.68 -5.82 -17.83
N THR A 212 6.91 -5.25 -18.75
CA THR A 212 7.09 -5.49 -20.19
C THR A 212 8.46 -4.97 -20.66
N ILE A 213 8.85 -3.77 -20.25
CA ILE A 213 10.15 -3.18 -20.59
C ILE A 213 11.29 -3.96 -19.95
N THR A 214 11.17 -4.30 -18.67
CA THR A 214 12.17 -5.13 -17.97
C THR A 214 12.31 -6.47 -18.68
N HIS A 215 11.22 -7.12 -19.08
CA HIS A 215 11.28 -8.36 -19.83
C HIS A 215 11.99 -8.20 -21.19
N ILE A 216 11.77 -7.08 -21.90
CA ILE A 216 12.50 -6.78 -23.13
C ILE A 216 13.99 -6.55 -22.85
N ALA A 217 14.34 -5.87 -21.75
CA ALA A 217 15.73 -5.68 -21.34
C ALA A 217 16.40 -7.01 -21.01
N GLN A 218 15.67 -7.94 -20.36
CA GLN A 218 16.15 -9.29 -20.03
C GLN A 218 16.45 -10.13 -21.27
N CYS A 219 15.74 -9.97 -22.38
CA CYS A 219 16.10 -10.66 -23.63
C CYS A 219 17.54 -10.35 -24.09
N ARG A 220 18.18 -9.32 -23.54
CA ARG A 220 19.56 -8.90 -23.84
C ARG A 220 20.55 -9.19 -22.71
N ASP A 221 20.08 -9.52 -21.50
CA ASP A 221 20.91 -9.81 -20.32
C ASP A 221 20.76 -11.29 -19.91
N PHE A 222 21.66 -11.78 -19.05
CA PHE A 222 21.62 -13.14 -18.53
C PHE A 222 20.67 -13.31 -17.33
N GLU A 223 19.98 -12.25 -16.92
CA GLU A 223 19.08 -12.27 -15.76
C GLU A 223 17.68 -12.76 -16.13
N THR A 224 17.21 -13.78 -15.42
CA THR A 224 16.02 -14.54 -15.78
C THR A 224 14.75 -13.97 -15.14
N GLY A 225 13.57 -14.38 -15.64
CA GLY A 225 12.29 -14.01 -15.03
C GLY A 225 12.20 -14.42 -13.56
N SER A 226 12.77 -15.58 -13.22
CA SER A 226 12.81 -16.10 -11.85
C SER A 226 13.66 -15.24 -10.90
N HIS A 227 14.73 -14.59 -11.39
CA HIS A 227 15.51 -13.64 -10.58
C HIS A 227 14.64 -12.50 -10.06
N LEU A 228 13.83 -11.89 -10.93
CA LEU A 228 12.97 -10.76 -10.54
C LEU A 228 11.93 -11.15 -9.50
N GLU A 229 11.30 -12.33 -9.66
CA GLU A 229 10.35 -12.84 -8.67
C GLU A 229 11.04 -13.09 -7.33
N ARG A 230 12.18 -13.79 -7.31
CA ARG A 230 12.94 -14.01 -6.08
C ARG A 230 13.37 -12.70 -5.43
N MET A 231 13.89 -11.76 -6.19
CA MET A 231 14.36 -10.46 -5.71
C MET A 231 13.22 -9.62 -5.12
N ALA A 232 12.04 -9.59 -5.78
CA ALA A 232 10.83 -8.99 -5.23
C ALA A 232 10.48 -9.61 -3.87
N HIS A 233 10.43 -10.94 -3.82
CA HIS A 233 10.05 -11.68 -2.62
C HIS A 233 11.05 -11.49 -1.48
N TYR A 234 12.36 -11.51 -1.72
CA TYR A 234 13.37 -11.19 -0.71
C TYR A 234 13.24 -9.74 -0.22
N SER A 235 13.05 -8.79 -1.14
CA SER A 235 12.84 -7.37 -0.79
C SER A 235 11.64 -7.21 0.13
N ARG A 236 10.55 -7.94 -0.13
CA ARG A 236 9.36 -7.96 0.73
C ARG A 236 9.64 -8.51 2.12
N VAL A 237 10.37 -9.62 2.19
CA VAL A 237 10.77 -10.25 3.46
C VAL A 237 11.57 -9.28 4.32
N ILE A 238 12.54 -8.59 3.71
CA ILE A 238 13.34 -7.57 4.39
C ILE A 238 12.46 -6.39 4.82
N ALA A 239 11.65 -5.86 3.89
CA ALA A 239 10.78 -4.70 4.13
C ALA A 239 9.82 -4.94 5.31
N LEU A 240 9.19 -6.12 5.40
CA LEU A 240 8.30 -6.48 6.50
C LEU A 240 8.99 -6.42 7.87
N ALA A 241 10.27 -6.80 7.94
CA ALA A 241 11.01 -6.81 9.19
C ALA A 241 11.47 -5.41 9.61
N VAL A 242 11.89 -4.57 8.66
CA VAL A 242 12.46 -3.24 8.96
C VAL A 242 11.41 -2.13 9.02
N ALA A 243 10.27 -2.28 8.35
CA ALA A 243 9.24 -1.24 8.26
C ALA A 243 8.76 -0.70 9.63
N PRO A 244 8.46 -1.54 10.65
CA PRO A 244 8.02 -1.05 11.95
C PRO A 244 9.06 -0.18 12.66
N GLN A 245 10.33 -0.57 12.56
CA GLN A 245 11.45 0.15 13.19
C GLN A 245 11.72 1.51 12.53
N ARG A 246 11.37 1.62 11.24
CA ARG A 246 11.56 2.81 10.41
C ARG A 246 10.28 3.62 10.19
N GLN A 247 9.23 3.34 10.97
CA GLN A 247 7.92 4.02 10.91
C GLN A 247 7.31 4.01 9.51
N ARG A 248 7.39 2.86 8.84
CA ARG A 248 6.79 2.61 7.52
C ARG A 248 5.56 1.70 7.66
N ASP A 249 4.63 1.86 6.73
CA ASP A 249 3.34 1.17 6.71
C ASP A 249 3.32 -0.02 5.72
N ASP A 250 2.19 -0.73 5.68
CA ASP A 250 1.95 -1.83 4.73
C ASP A 250 2.10 -1.39 3.26
N ALA A 251 1.73 -0.14 2.96
CA ALA A 251 1.83 0.41 1.62
C ALA A 251 3.30 0.49 1.17
N PHE A 252 4.20 0.96 2.04
CA PHE A 252 5.64 0.95 1.76
C PHE A 252 6.14 -0.45 1.39
N VAL A 253 5.80 -1.47 2.19
CA VAL A 253 6.23 -2.86 1.96
C VAL A 253 5.73 -3.38 0.61
N GLU A 254 4.46 -3.12 0.28
CA GLU A 254 3.87 -3.58 -0.97
C GLU A 254 4.47 -2.84 -2.18
N HIS A 255 4.79 -1.55 -2.04
CA HIS A 255 5.48 -0.80 -3.09
C HIS A 255 6.92 -1.29 -3.31
N VAL A 256 7.67 -1.57 -2.24
CA VAL A 256 9.02 -2.18 -2.36
C VAL A 256 8.93 -3.52 -3.10
N PHE A 257 8.00 -4.40 -2.72
CA PHE A 257 7.78 -5.68 -3.41
C PHE A 257 7.51 -5.49 -4.90
N ARG A 258 6.65 -4.53 -5.25
CA ARG A 258 6.23 -4.30 -6.64
C ARG A 258 7.29 -3.59 -7.48
N PHE A 259 8.09 -2.72 -6.88
CA PHE A 259 9.05 -1.88 -7.58
C PHE A 259 10.48 -2.44 -7.59
N ALA A 260 10.83 -3.35 -6.69
CA ALA A 260 12.15 -3.99 -6.65
C ALA A 260 12.57 -4.62 -8.00
N PRO A 261 11.69 -5.35 -8.73
CA PRO A 261 12.02 -5.87 -10.07
C PRO A 261 12.43 -4.83 -11.13
N LEU A 262 12.29 -3.54 -10.83
CA LEU A 262 12.48 -2.44 -11.76
C LEU A 262 13.83 -1.74 -11.57
N HIS A 263 14.64 -2.19 -10.60
CA HIS A 263 15.95 -1.60 -10.29
C HIS A 263 16.85 -1.48 -11.53
N ASP A 264 16.84 -2.50 -12.39
CA ASP A 264 17.71 -2.61 -13.56
C ASP A 264 17.06 -2.22 -14.89
N ILE A 265 15.90 -1.54 -14.86
CA ILE A 265 15.19 -1.12 -16.09
C ILE A 265 16.08 -0.34 -17.08
N GLY A 266 17.05 0.42 -16.56
CA GLY A 266 17.96 1.22 -17.37
C GLY A 266 19.01 0.42 -18.14
N LYS A 267 19.20 -0.88 -17.87
CA LYS A 267 20.10 -1.74 -18.66
C LYS A 267 19.70 -1.79 -20.14
N ILE A 268 18.45 -1.48 -20.48
CA ILE A 268 18.01 -1.32 -21.88
C ILE A 268 18.82 -0.27 -22.66
N ALA A 269 19.36 0.74 -21.97
CA ALA A 269 20.19 1.79 -22.57
C ALA A 269 21.68 1.42 -22.66
N VAL A 270 22.10 0.26 -22.12
CA VAL A 270 23.48 -0.21 -22.16
C VAL A 270 23.72 -0.95 -23.49
N PRO A 271 24.83 -0.68 -24.22
CA PRO A 271 25.19 -1.42 -25.43
C PRO A 271 25.42 -2.92 -25.20
N ASP A 272 25.00 -3.76 -26.15
CA ASP A 272 25.14 -5.24 -26.04
C ASP A 272 26.60 -5.68 -25.87
N ASP A 273 27.53 -5.06 -26.60
CA ASP A 273 28.96 -5.40 -26.52
C ASP A 273 29.55 -5.18 -25.11
N LEU A 274 28.93 -4.31 -24.30
CA LEU A 274 29.30 -4.11 -22.89
C LEU A 274 28.54 -5.07 -21.97
N LEU A 275 27.22 -5.18 -22.16
CA LEU A 275 26.35 -5.99 -21.31
C LEU A 275 26.67 -7.49 -21.42
N GLN A 276 27.02 -7.95 -22.62
CA GLN A 276 27.32 -9.35 -22.93
C GLN A 276 28.82 -9.63 -23.00
N LYS A 277 29.68 -8.68 -22.59
CA LYS A 277 31.13 -8.83 -22.71
C LYS A 277 31.63 -10.07 -21.95
N PRO A 278 32.31 -11.02 -22.63
CA PRO A 278 32.92 -12.15 -21.95
C PRO A 278 34.18 -11.69 -21.21
N GLY A 279 34.09 -11.55 -19.89
CA GLY A 279 35.24 -11.23 -19.02
C GLY A 279 35.05 -9.98 -18.18
N ARG A 280 36.15 -9.42 -17.69
CA ARG A 280 36.12 -8.20 -16.86
C ARG A 280 35.99 -6.96 -17.74
N LEU A 281 35.21 -6.01 -17.28
CA LEU A 281 35.10 -4.67 -17.85
C LEU A 281 36.34 -3.85 -17.48
N THR A 282 36.74 -2.92 -18.35
CA THR A 282 37.67 -1.85 -17.98
C THR A 282 36.96 -0.82 -17.10
N ASP A 283 37.72 0.09 -16.47
CA ASP A 283 37.14 1.14 -15.63
C ASP A 283 36.21 2.07 -16.44
N GLU A 284 36.55 2.34 -17.72
CA GLU A 284 35.71 3.14 -18.62
C GLU A 284 34.43 2.41 -19.01
N GLU A 285 34.52 1.11 -19.30
CA GLU A 285 33.36 0.28 -19.62
C GLU A 285 32.44 0.13 -18.41
N PHE A 286 33.02 -0.05 -17.21
CA PHE A 286 32.25 -0.12 -15.98
C PHE A 286 31.52 1.20 -15.70
N LYS A 287 32.19 2.36 -15.88
CA LYS A 287 31.53 3.68 -15.81
C LYS A 287 30.38 3.83 -16.81
N ALA A 288 30.51 3.27 -18.01
CA ALA A 288 29.43 3.27 -18.99
C ALA A 288 28.24 2.41 -18.53
N ILE A 289 28.48 1.26 -17.91
CA ILE A 289 27.40 0.42 -17.33
C ILE A 289 26.73 1.10 -16.13
N GLN A 290 27.48 1.81 -15.28
CA GLN A 290 26.91 2.54 -14.13
C GLN A 290 25.80 3.53 -14.53
N ALA A 291 25.83 4.03 -15.78
CA ALA A 291 24.81 4.94 -16.29
C ALA A 291 23.40 4.33 -16.35
N HIS A 292 23.24 3.00 -16.25
CA HIS A 292 21.92 2.37 -16.23
C HIS A 292 21.05 2.87 -15.07
N THR A 293 21.63 3.28 -13.94
CA THR A 293 20.86 3.81 -12.80
C THR A 293 20.15 5.12 -13.19
N VAL A 294 20.90 6.06 -13.75
CA VAL A 294 20.39 7.36 -14.23
C VAL A 294 19.46 7.16 -15.43
N LYS A 295 19.82 6.30 -16.38
CA LYS A 295 18.95 5.97 -17.52
C LYS A 295 17.66 5.29 -17.11
N GLY A 296 17.67 4.51 -16.03
CA GLY A 296 16.49 3.92 -15.45
C GLY A 296 15.49 4.98 -15.01
N VAL A 297 15.95 6.02 -14.31
CA VAL A 297 15.11 7.17 -13.92
C VAL A 297 14.56 7.92 -15.13
N GLU A 298 15.39 8.18 -16.15
CA GLU A 298 14.92 8.85 -17.39
C GLU A 298 13.78 8.07 -18.06
N ILE A 299 13.88 6.73 -18.11
CA ILE A 299 12.83 5.86 -18.65
C ILE A 299 11.58 5.92 -17.78
N ILE A 300 11.73 5.80 -16.45
CA ILE A 300 10.62 5.90 -15.50
C ILE A 300 9.89 7.23 -15.67
N ASP A 301 10.60 8.35 -15.75
CA ASP A 301 10.02 9.68 -15.94
C ASP A 301 9.27 9.79 -17.26
N THR A 302 9.88 9.30 -18.34
CA THR A 302 9.24 9.27 -19.66
C THR A 302 7.94 8.46 -19.63
N MET A 303 7.95 7.30 -18.97
CA MET A 303 6.75 6.47 -18.84
C MET A 303 5.67 7.17 -18.02
N LEU A 304 6.04 7.74 -16.86
CA LEU A 304 5.08 8.42 -16.00
C LEU A 304 4.41 9.60 -16.73
N ASP A 305 5.16 10.35 -17.53
CA ASP A 305 4.61 11.41 -18.36
C ASP A 305 3.69 10.86 -19.47
N GLN A 306 4.17 9.90 -20.28
CA GLN A 306 3.43 9.37 -21.42
C GLN A 306 2.14 8.64 -21.04
N PHE A 307 2.12 7.96 -19.88
CA PHE A 307 0.93 7.28 -19.38
C PHE A 307 0.03 8.19 -18.52
N GLY A 308 0.37 9.47 -18.33
CA GLY A 308 -0.40 10.40 -17.49
C GLY A 308 -0.41 10.01 -16.01
N LEU A 309 0.68 9.38 -15.54
CA LEU A 309 0.85 8.81 -14.21
C LEU A 309 1.75 9.65 -13.30
N SER A 310 2.12 10.87 -13.70
CA SER A 310 2.96 11.78 -12.90
C SER A 310 2.37 12.14 -11.53
N GLY A 311 1.05 11.97 -11.34
CA GLY A 311 0.35 12.16 -10.06
C GLY A 311 0.19 10.88 -9.22
N VAL A 312 0.71 9.74 -9.67
CA VAL A 312 0.61 8.47 -8.93
C VAL A 312 1.47 8.56 -7.66
N PRO A 313 0.94 8.21 -6.48
CA PRO A 313 1.73 8.17 -5.26
C PRO A 313 2.91 7.20 -5.36
N HIS A 314 3.98 7.46 -4.61
CA HIS A 314 5.15 6.58 -4.47
C HIS A 314 6.02 6.40 -5.72
N THR A 315 5.88 7.25 -6.75
CA THR A 315 6.80 7.26 -7.90
C THR A 315 8.24 7.55 -7.51
N ASP A 316 8.46 8.28 -6.41
CA ASP A 316 9.80 8.56 -5.91
C ASP A 316 10.49 7.29 -5.40
N MET A 317 9.75 6.34 -4.82
CA MET A 317 10.29 5.04 -4.43
C MET A 317 10.81 4.28 -5.65
N LEU A 318 10.04 4.29 -6.74
CA LEU A 318 10.44 3.66 -7.99
C LEU A 318 11.74 4.29 -8.53
N ARG A 319 11.83 5.62 -8.54
CA ARG A 319 13.06 6.34 -8.93
C ARG A 319 14.22 6.00 -8.01
N ASN A 320 14.00 6.00 -6.70
CA ASN A 320 15.03 5.72 -5.70
C ASN A 320 15.61 4.32 -5.86
N ILE A 321 14.77 3.30 -6.11
CA ILE A 321 15.22 1.93 -6.38
C ILE A 321 16.11 1.89 -7.62
N ALA A 322 15.65 2.44 -8.75
CA ALA A 322 16.45 2.44 -9.98
C ALA A 322 17.77 3.23 -9.84
N LEU A 323 17.73 4.37 -9.15
CA LEU A 323 18.86 5.28 -9.05
C LEU A 323 19.91 4.86 -8.03
N HIS A 324 19.49 4.28 -6.90
CA HIS A 324 20.35 4.15 -5.72
C HIS A 324 20.60 2.71 -5.25
N HIS A 325 20.11 1.68 -5.94
CA HIS A 325 20.33 0.29 -5.53
C HIS A 325 21.80 -0.15 -5.57
N HIS A 326 22.69 0.63 -6.17
CA HIS A 326 24.15 0.44 -6.15
C HIS A 326 24.91 1.43 -5.25
N GLU A 327 24.20 2.28 -4.50
CA GLU A 327 24.83 3.07 -3.43
C GLU A 327 25.20 2.14 -2.28
N THR A 328 26.32 2.43 -1.61
CA THR A 328 26.82 1.59 -0.52
C THR A 328 27.03 2.45 0.73
N PRO A 329 26.71 1.97 1.95
CA PRO A 329 26.72 2.84 3.12
C PRO A 329 28.10 3.44 3.48
N ASP A 330 29.20 2.87 2.97
CA ASP A 330 30.55 3.45 3.03
C ASP A 330 30.78 4.67 2.10
N GLY A 331 29.79 5.06 1.28
CA GLY A 331 29.88 6.17 0.33
C GLY A 331 30.70 5.86 -0.94
N LEU A 332 31.09 4.60 -1.14
CA LEU A 332 31.88 4.17 -2.32
C LEU A 332 31.02 3.64 -3.47
N GLY A 333 29.69 3.75 -3.34
CA GLY A 333 28.72 3.33 -4.34
C GLY A 333 28.55 4.37 -5.45
N TYR A 334 27.56 4.13 -6.31
CA TYR A 334 27.23 5.00 -7.44
C TYR A 334 25.71 5.13 -7.61
N PRO A 335 25.21 6.17 -8.29
CA PRO A 335 25.95 7.21 -9.05
C PRO A 335 26.41 8.42 -8.25
N HIS A 336 25.95 8.63 -7.02
CA HIS A 336 26.19 9.86 -6.27
C HIS A 336 27.12 9.68 -5.07
N GLY A 337 27.43 8.44 -4.66
CA GLY A 337 28.28 8.18 -3.50
C GLY A 337 27.57 8.53 -2.20
N LEU A 338 26.27 8.23 -2.11
CA LEU A 338 25.48 8.42 -0.90
C LEU A 338 25.98 7.46 0.20
N ALA A 339 25.92 7.89 1.45
CA ALA A 339 26.44 7.12 2.59
C ALA A 339 25.37 6.93 3.67
N GLY A 340 25.44 5.80 4.37
CA GLY A 340 24.54 5.47 5.48
C GLY A 340 23.05 5.67 5.19
N GLU A 341 22.42 6.55 5.97
CA GLU A 341 20.99 6.84 5.92
C GLU A 341 20.59 7.81 4.80
N ASP A 342 21.55 8.43 4.11
CA ASP A 342 21.26 9.25 2.92
C ASP A 342 20.78 8.39 1.75
N ILE A 343 21.07 7.08 1.78
CA ILE A 343 20.53 6.11 0.84
C ILE A 343 19.07 5.79 1.23
N PRO A 344 18.09 5.98 0.32
CA PRO A 344 16.70 5.63 0.58
C PRO A 344 16.55 4.17 1.04
N LEU A 345 15.67 3.93 2.00
CA LEU A 345 15.51 2.62 2.64
C LEU A 345 15.14 1.53 1.62
N GLU A 346 14.25 1.85 0.68
CA GLU A 346 13.86 0.97 -0.42
C GLU A 346 15.05 0.52 -1.28
N ALA A 347 16.03 1.39 -1.50
CA ALA A 347 17.23 1.07 -2.27
C ALA A 347 18.19 0.18 -1.47
N ARG A 348 18.34 0.45 -0.16
CA ARG A 348 19.10 -0.43 0.76
C ARG A 348 18.52 -1.84 0.85
N ILE A 349 17.19 -1.94 0.88
CA ILE A 349 16.48 -3.24 0.84
C ILE A 349 16.77 -3.98 -0.47
N CYS A 350 16.60 -3.30 -1.61
CA CYS A 350 16.82 -3.90 -2.92
C CYS A 350 18.29 -4.33 -3.12
N ALA A 351 19.26 -3.55 -2.65
CA ALA A 351 20.68 -3.87 -2.75
C ALA A 351 21.04 -5.21 -2.05
N VAL A 352 20.47 -5.47 -0.87
CA VAL A 352 20.68 -6.73 -0.16
C VAL A 352 20.00 -7.90 -0.88
N ALA A 353 18.76 -7.70 -1.33
CA ALA A 353 18.00 -8.72 -2.03
C ALA A 353 18.64 -9.11 -3.38
N ASP A 354 19.08 -8.12 -4.16
CA ASP A 354 19.73 -8.31 -5.45
C ASP A 354 21.05 -9.07 -5.30
N VAL A 355 21.95 -8.60 -4.42
CA VAL A 355 23.23 -9.29 -4.21
C VAL A 355 23.02 -10.71 -3.68
N PHE A 356 22.07 -10.92 -2.78
CA PHE A 356 21.77 -12.28 -2.30
C PHE A 356 21.32 -13.20 -3.44
N ASP A 357 20.40 -12.74 -4.29
CA ASP A 357 19.93 -13.54 -5.42
C ASP A 357 21.04 -13.79 -6.44
N ALA A 358 21.84 -12.77 -6.76
CA ALA A 358 22.96 -12.88 -7.69
C ALA A 358 24.04 -13.86 -7.21
N LEU A 359 24.24 -14.01 -5.91
CA LEU A 359 25.18 -14.99 -5.33
C LEU A 359 24.62 -16.41 -5.36
N THR A 360 23.32 -16.58 -5.13
CA THR A 360 22.65 -17.87 -4.96
C THR A 360 22.00 -18.41 -6.24
N SER A 361 22.09 -17.66 -7.34
CA SER A 361 21.61 -18.06 -8.67
C SER A 361 22.75 -18.49 -9.57
N LYS A 362 22.45 -19.36 -10.54
CA LYS A 362 23.46 -19.83 -11.50
C LYS A 362 23.64 -18.77 -12.58
N ARG A 363 24.89 -18.43 -12.91
CA ARG A 363 25.20 -17.53 -14.04
C ARG A 363 26.14 -18.25 -15.01
N PRO A 364 26.19 -17.90 -16.31
CA PRO A 364 27.02 -18.59 -17.31
C PRO A 364 28.50 -18.72 -16.91
N TYR A 365 29.00 -17.81 -16.08
CA TYR A 365 30.39 -17.72 -15.66
C TYR A 365 30.62 -18.08 -14.18
N LYS A 366 29.58 -18.44 -13.42
CA LYS A 366 29.67 -18.64 -11.97
C LYS A 366 28.61 -19.62 -11.47
N ASP A 367 29.05 -20.67 -10.78
CA ASP A 367 28.16 -21.56 -10.04
C ASP A 367 27.51 -20.83 -8.85
N ALA A 368 26.26 -21.17 -8.57
CA ALA A 368 25.52 -20.67 -7.43
C ALA A 368 26.23 -21.00 -6.11
N TRP A 369 26.31 -20.03 -5.21
CA TRP A 369 26.78 -20.25 -3.84
C TRP A 369 25.68 -20.93 -3.01
N SER A 370 26.07 -21.59 -1.93
CA SER A 370 25.10 -21.99 -0.91
C SER A 370 24.54 -20.75 -0.19
N ASN A 371 23.34 -20.87 0.35
CA ASN A 371 22.73 -19.80 1.15
C ASN A 371 23.62 -19.42 2.32
N GLU A 372 24.29 -20.37 2.96
CA GLU A 372 25.25 -20.13 4.05
C GLU A 372 26.41 -19.25 3.59
N GLN A 373 27.02 -19.55 2.45
CA GLN A 373 28.13 -18.76 1.89
C GLN A 373 27.68 -17.33 1.55
N ALA A 374 26.49 -17.18 0.96
CA ALA A 374 25.91 -15.87 0.66
C ALA A 374 25.62 -15.07 1.94
N PHE A 375 25.00 -15.69 2.95
CA PHE A 375 24.74 -15.04 4.24
C PHE A 375 26.02 -14.64 4.97
N GLU A 376 27.06 -15.48 4.95
CA GLU A 376 28.35 -15.12 5.54
C GLU A 376 28.97 -13.90 4.84
N LEU A 377 28.87 -13.80 3.51
CA LEU A 377 29.36 -12.63 2.80
C LEU A 377 28.57 -11.37 3.18
N LEU A 378 27.23 -11.44 3.16
CA LEU A 378 26.38 -10.32 3.53
C LEU A 378 26.68 -9.85 4.96
N GLN A 379 26.86 -10.78 5.90
CA GLN A 379 27.19 -10.45 7.28
C GLN A 379 28.59 -9.82 7.41
N ARG A 380 29.60 -10.32 6.68
CA ARG A 380 30.94 -9.71 6.65
C ARG A 380 30.94 -8.30 6.05
N GLN A 381 30.00 -8.01 5.17
CA GLN A 381 29.89 -6.76 4.42
C GLN A 381 28.80 -5.82 4.98
N ALA A 382 28.14 -6.19 6.08
CA ALA A 382 27.17 -5.37 6.79
C ALA A 382 27.86 -4.18 7.45
N GLY A 383 27.36 -2.97 7.20
CA GLY A 383 28.00 -1.71 7.53
C GLY A 383 28.68 -1.11 6.30
N PRO A 384 29.80 -1.67 5.77
CA PRO A 384 30.48 -1.07 4.62
C PRO A 384 29.66 -1.09 3.32
N LYS A 385 29.11 -2.25 2.94
CA LYS A 385 28.40 -2.41 1.66
C LYS A 385 26.90 -2.56 1.78
N PHE A 386 26.42 -3.06 2.91
CA PHE A 386 25.01 -3.33 3.11
C PHE A 386 24.52 -2.73 4.42
N ASP A 387 23.26 -2.32 4.43
CA ASP A 387 22.58 -1.91 5.65
C ASP A 387 22.51 -3.08 6.65
N PRO A 388 23.03 -2.93 7.89
CA PRO A 388 23.04 -4.01 8.87
C PRO A 388 21.65 -4.54 9.25
N ASP A 389 20.63 -3.68 9.32
CA ASP A 389 19.27 -4.07 9.68
C ASP A 389 18.65 -4.90 8.55
N CYS A 390 18.90 -4.49 7.30
CA CYS A 390 18.41 -5.22 6.12
C CYS A 390 19.06 -6.62 6.00
N VAL A 391 20.37 -6.71 6.26
CA VAL A 391 21.09 -8.00 6.31
C VAL A 391 20.52 -8.88 7.42
N ALA A 392 20.39 -8.35 8.65
CA ALA A 392 19.86 -9.09 9.78
C ALA A 392 18.42 -9.61 9.51
N ALA A 393 17.58 -8.79 8.87
CA ALA A 393 16.22 -9.15 8.49
C ALA A 393 16.18 -10.36 7.55
N LEU A 394 17.00 -10.38 6.49
CA LEU A 394 17.05 -11.52 5.57
C LEU A 394 17.59 -12.78 6.27
N LEU A 395 18.64 -12.64 7.07
CA LEU A 395 19.26 -13.75 7.82
C LEU A 395 18.31 -14.39 8.84
N ALA A 396 17.33 -13.65 9.35
CA ALA A 396 16.32 -14.15 10.28
C ALA A 396 15.24 -15.01 9.59
N GLN A 397 15.16 -14.98 8.26
CA GLN A 397 14.05 -15.55 7.47
C GLN A 397 14.51 -16.68 6.55
N ARG A 398 15.43 -17.54 7.03
CA ARG A 398 16.07 -18.62 6.24
C ARG A 398 15.09 -19.61 5.64
N GLU A 399 14.05 -19.99 6.39
CA GLU A 399 13.02 -20.93 5.91
C GLU A 399 12.20 -20.31 4.78
N GLU A 400 11.85 -19.03 4.89
CA GLU A 400 11.13 -18.31 3.84
C GLU A 400 11.99 -18.12 2.59
N VAL A 401 13.29 -17.82 2.75
CA VAL A 401 14.26 -17.77 1.65
C VAL A 401 14.29 -19.10 0.89
N ALA A 402 14.40 -20.23 1.61
CA ALA A 402 14.39 -21.55 0.99
C ALA A 402 13.06 -21.83 0.26
N ARG A 403 11.92 -21.37 0.81
CA ARG A 403 10.62 -21.48 0.15
C ARG A 403 10.57 -20.68 -1.15
N ILE A 404 11.04 -19.43 -1.13
CA ILE A 404 11.10 -18.55 -2.31
C ILE A 404 11.97 -19.20 -3.40
N GLN A 405 13.14 -19.73 -3.06
CA GLN A 405 14.01 -20.42 -4.03
C GLN A 405 13.36 -21.66 -4.64
N ALA A 406 12.62 -22.44 -3.82
CA ALA A 406 11.91 -23.62 -4.30
C ALA A 406 10.70 -23.28 -5.19
N GLU A 407 9.99 -22.19 -4.88
CA GLU A 407 8.83 -21.71 -5.62
C GLU A 407 9.22 -21.06 -6.96
N PHE A 408 10.33 -20.32 -6.98
CA PHE A 408 10.82 -19.57 -8.14
C PHE A 408 12.19 -20.08 -8.61
N GLY A 409 12.29 -21.39 -8.84
CA GLY A 409 13.48 -22.00 -9.43
C GLY A 409 13.76 -21.49 -10.85
N GLU A 410 15.00 -21.64 -11.32
CA GLU A 410 15.31 -21.44 -12.74
C GLU A 410 14.63 -22.55 -13.56
N ASP A 411 13.80 -22.17 -14.53
CA ASP A 411 13.20 -23.12 -15.46
C ASP A 411 14.22 -23.53 -16.53
N ARG A 412 13.98 -24.64 -17.25
CA ARG A 412 14.88 -25.12 -18.32
C ARG A 412 15.13 -24.13 -19.47
N LEU A 413 14.43 -22.99 -19.47
CA LEU A 413 14.56 -21.90 -20.44
C LEU A 413 15.36 -20.70 -19.92
N GLY A 414 15.87 -20.76 -18.68
CA GLY A 414 16.49 -19.62 -17.99
C GLY A 414 15.50 -18.92 -17.09
#